data_AF-A0A497LPW2-F1
#
_entry.id   AF-A0A497LPW2-F1
#
_cell.length_a   1.000
_cell.length_b   1.000
_cell.length_c   1.000
_cell.angle_alpha   90.00
_cell.angle_beta   90.00
_cell.angle_gamma   90.00
#
_symmetry.space_group_name_H-M   'P 1'
#
loop_
_entity.id
_entity.type
_entity.pdbx_description
1 polymer ?
#
loop_
_entity_poly.entity_id
_entity_poly.type
_entity_poly.pdbx_seq_one_letter_code
_entity_poly.pdbx_strand_id
1 'polypeptide(L)'
;MDGEVEVGLLRELKPKPKASSTPYMDFEAKVRYLASSLIITIPARVAREMGIRLGDRILVRVRKKGVRRVSRSGSPASSYRRRSP
;
A
#
# COMPACT_ATOMS: atom_id res chain seq x y z
N MET A 1 -14.90 51.10 -39.39
CA MET A 1 -13.74 50.17 -39.33
C MET A 1 -13.84 49.57 -37.94
N ASP A 2 -14.81 48.67 -37.82
CA ASP A 2 -15.44 48.34 -36.55
C ASP A 2 -14.87 47.00 -36.07
N GLY A 3 -13.89 47.09 -35.18
CA GLY A 3 -13.29 45.95 -34.51
C GLY A 3 -13.81 45.89 -33.08
N GLU A 4 -14.93 45.19 -32.88
CA GLU A 4 -15.38 44.78 -31.55
C GLU A 4 -14.38 43.77 -30.98
N VAL A 5 -13.73 44.12 -29.86
CA VAL A 5 -12.89 43.19 -29.09
C VAL A 5 -13.68 42.77 -27.86
N GLU A 6 -14.45 41.69 -28.00
CA GLU A 6 -15.07 41.03 -26.85
C GLU A 6 -14.06 40.11 -26.15
N VAL A 7 -13.74 40.51 -24.93
CA VAL A 7 -12.94 39.78 -23.94
C VAL A 7 -13.78 38.62 -23.42
N GLY A 8 -13.64 37.45 -24.05
CA GLY A 8 -14.42 36.24 -23.74
C GLY A 8 -13.59 35.14 -23.06
N LEU A 9 -13.63 35.13 -21.74
CA LEU A 9 -13.43 34.01 -20.80
C LEU A 9 -12.30 33.01 -21.07
N LEU A 10 -11.35 33.01 -20.12
CA LEU A 10 -10.66 31.84 -19.57
C LEU A 10 -11.36 30.52 -19.95
N ARG A 11 -10.82 29.85 -20.97
CA ARG A 11 -11.09 28.43 -21.18
C ARG A 11 -10.66 27.73 -19.92
N GLU A 12 -11.64 27.32 -19.13
CA GLU A 12 -11.51 26.41 -18.01
C GLU A 12 -10.53 25.32 -18.42
N LEU A 13 -9.35 25.38 -17.80
CA LEU A 13 -8.38 24.30 -17.85
C LEU A 13 -9.13 23.06 -17.37
N LYS A 14 -9.49 22.17 -18.29
CA LYS A 14 -9.95 20.82 -17.96
C LYS A 14 -9.03 20.33 -16.84
N PRO A 15 -9.53 19.93 -15.67
CA PRO A 15 -8.67 19.44 -14.60
C PRO A 15 -7.92 18.25 -15.19
N LYS A 16 -6.64 18.49 -15.52
CA LYS A 16 -5.69 17.46 -15.91
C LYS A 16 -5.81 16.43 -14.79
N PRO A 17 -6.17 15.16 -15.07
CA PRO A 17 -6.23 14.18 -14.01
C PRO A 17 -4.87 14.24 -13.32
N LYS A 18 -4.88 14.56 -12.01
CA LYS A 18 -3.70 14.34 -11.18
C LYS A 18 -3.52 12.84 -11.16
N ALA A 19 -2.90 12.31 -12.20
CA ALA A 19 -2.30 11.00 -12.18
C ALA A 19 -1.33 11.09 -11.02
N SER A 20 -1.68 10.46 -9.90
CA SER A 20 -0.69 10.06 -8.92
C SER A 20 0.26 9.15 -9.71
N SER A 21 1.31 9.74 -10.26
CA SER A 21 2.33 9.11 -11.11
C SER A 21 3.26 8.24 -10.27
N THR A 22 2.71 7.52 -9.30
CA THR A 22 3.44 6.50 -8.58
C THR A 22 3.36 5.26 -9.45
N PRO A 23 4.47 4.80 -10.06
CA PRO A 23 4.48 3.61 -10.90
C PRO A 23 4.36 2.31 -10.07
N TYR A 24 3.86 2.43 -8.85
CA TYR A 24 3.82 1.38 -7.85
C TYR A 24 2.41 1.31 -7.28
N MET A 25 1.93 0.09 -7.10
CA MET A 25 0.68 -0.19 -6.42
C MET A 25 0.94 -1.19 -5.30
N ASP A 26 0.52 -0.82 -4.10
CA ASP A 26 0.61 -1.69 -2.94
C ASP A 26 -0.65 -2.54 -2.86
N PHE A 27 -0.50 -3.84 -2.60
CA PHE A 27 -1.61 -4.75 -2.35
C PHE A 27 -1.27 -5.73 -1.23
N GLU A 28 -2.30 -6.12 -0.48
CA GLU A 28 -2.16 -7.17 0.52
C GLU A 28 -2.29 -8.55 -0.15
N ALA A 29 -1.39 -9.46 0.21
CA ALA A 29 -1.41 -10.83 -0.29
C ALA A 29 -1.04 -11.82 0.82
N LYS A 30 -1.68 -12.98 0.77
CA LYS A 30 -1.36 -14.10 1.67
C LYS A 30 -0.26 -14.96 1.04
N VAL A 31 0.79 -15.22 1.82
CA VAL A 31 1.84 -16.18 1.47
C VAL A 31 1.27 -17.60 1.60
N ARG A 32 1.50 -18.44 0.58
CA ARG A 32 1.05 -19.84 0.53
C ARG A 32 2.18 -20.76 0.10
N TYR A 33 2.08 -22.04 0.43
CA TYR A 33 2.95 -23.07 -0.13
C TYR A 33 2.36 -23.60 -1.44
N LEU A 34 3.22 -23.75 -2.45
CA LEU A 34 2.95 -24.54 -3.65
C LEU A 34 4.14 -25.48 -3.85
N ALA A 35 3.90 -26.78 -3.67
CA ALA A 35 4.95 -27.79 -3.58
C ALA A 35 6.04 -27.38 -2.56
N SER A 36 7.29 -27.25 -2.99
CA SER A 36 8.44 -26.88 -2.16
C SER A 36 8.73 -25.37 -2.12
N SER A 37 7.84 -24.53 -2.64
CA SER A 37 8.07 -23.08 -2.79
C SER A 37 7.00 -22.26 -2.08
N LEU A 38 7.43 -21.11 -1.54
CA LEU A 38 6.52 -20.07 -1.07
C LEU A 38 6.10 -19.18 -2.24
N ILE A 39 4.79 -18.99 -2.40
CA ILE A 39 4.21 -18.17 -3.46
C ILE A 39 3.31 -17.07 -2.87
N ILE A 40 3.20 -15.98 -3.61
CA ILE A 40 2.18 -14.95 -3.42
C ILE A 40 1.33 -14.88 -4.69
N THR A 41 0.02 -14.77 -4.52
CA THR A 41 -0.89 -14.58 -5.65
C THR A 41 -1.05 -13.09 -5.92
N ILE A 42 -0.79 -12.66 -7.16
CA ILE A 42 -1.11 -11.30 -7.60
C ILE A 42 -2.61 -11.28 -7.92
N PRO A 43 -3.42 -10.43 -7.25
CA PRO A 43 -4.84 -10.33 -7.57
C PRO A 43 -5.06 -9.92 -9.03
N ALA A 44 -6.08 -10.49 -9.68
CA ALA A 44 -6.35 -10.23 -11.10
C ALA A 44 -6.53 -8.74 -11.43
N ARG A 45 -7.12 -7.97 -10.50
CA ARG A 45 -7.26 -6.51 -10.63
C ARG A 45 -5.90 -5.82 -10.71
N VAL A 46 -4.98 -6.17 -9.82
CA VAL A 46 -3.61 -5.63 -9.78
C VAL A 46 -2.88 -5.97 -11.08
N ALA A 47 -2.97 -7.21 -11.55
CA ALA A 47 -2.32 -7.63 -12.78
C ALA A 47 -2.84 -6.85 -14.01
N ARG A 48 -4.15 -6.61 -14.11
CA ARG A 48 -4.75 -5.82 -15.20
C ARG A 48 -4.34 -4.36 -15.17
N GLU A 49 -4.45 -3.72 -14.00
CA GLU A 49 -4.10 -2.30 -13.83
C GLU A 49 -2.61 -2.04 -14.08
N MET A 50 -1.74 -2.99 -13.70
CA MET A 50 -0.28 -2.89 -13.89
C MET A 50 0.21 -3.51 -15.21
N GLY A 51 -0.68 -4.08 -16.03
CA GLY A 51 -0.33 -4.69 -17.32
C GLY A 51 0.52 -5.96 -17.23
N ILE A 52 0.51 -6.66 -16.09
CA ILE A 52 1.32 -7.87 -15.84
C ILE A 52 0.71 -9.07 -16.57
N ARG A 53 1.55 -9.80 -17.31
CA ARG A 53 1.19 -11.00 -18.09
C ARG A 53 1.98 -12.22 -17.62
N LEU A 54 1.50 -13.41 -18.02
CA LEU A 54 2.23 -14.65 -17.78
C LEU A 54 3.56 -14.63 -18.54
N GLY A 55 4.65 -14.98 -17.85
CA GLY A 55 6.01 -14.95 -18.39
C GLY A 55 6.79 -13.66 -18.08
N ASP A 56 6.11 -12.62 -17.59
CA ASP A 56 6.77 -11.38 -17.20
C ASP A 56 7.66 -11.59 -15.98
N ARG A 57 8.80 -10.89 -15.97
CA ARG A 57 9.67 -10.78 -14.79
C ARG A 57 9.29 -9.54 -14.01
N ILE A 58 9.07 -9.69 -12.71
CA ILE A 58 8.70 -8.59 -11.81
C ILE A 58 9.74 -8.40 -10.71
N LEU A 59 9.98 -7.14 -10.31
CA LEU A 59 10.83 -6.81 -9.18
C LEU A 59 9.99 -6.79 -7.90
N VAL A 60 10.34 -7.62 -6.91
CA VAL A 60 9.66 -7.65 -5.61
C VAL A 60 10.57 -7.05 -4.54
N ARG A 61 10.12 -5.99 -3.87
CA ARG A 61 10.85 -5.36 -2.76
C ARG A 61 10.30 -5.84 -1.43
N VAL A 62 11.04 -6.71 -0.75
CA VAL A 62 10.69 -7.20 0.59
C VAL A 62 11.36 -6.33 1.66
N ARG A 63 10.56 -5.77 2.57
CA ARG A 63 11.08 -5.03 3.74
C ARG A 63 10.87 -5.86 5.00
N LYS A 64 11.91 -6.00 5.83
CA LYS A 64 11.77 -6.63 7.14
C LYS A 64 10.84 -5.76 7.99
N LYS A 65 9.72 -6.34 8.47
CA LYS A 65 8.84 -5.65 9.42
C LYS A 65 9.68 -5.30 10.64
N GLY A 66 9.80 -4.01 10.94
CA GLY A 66 10.52 -3.54 12.12
C GLY A 66 10.00 -4.28 13.35
N VAL A 67 10.90 -4.84 14.15
CA VAL A 67 10.55 -5.47 15.42
C VAL A 67 10.08 -4.33 16.32
N ARG A 68 8.76 -4.08 16.36
CA ARG A 68 8.17 -3.20 17.36
C ARG A 68 8.38 -3.94 18.69
N ARG A 69 9.48 -3.63 19.40
CA ARG A 69 9.73 -4.15 20.74
C ARG A 69 8.53 -3.75 21.57
N VAL A 70 7.67 -4.73 21.87
CA VAL A 70 6.61 -4.53 22.85
C VAL A 70 7.35 -4.43 24.18
N SER A 71 7.61 -3.20 24.62
CA SER A 71 8.03 -2.93 25.99
C SER A 71 6.89 -3.36 26.89
N ARG A 72 6.95 -4.61 27.39
CA ARG A 72 6.17 -5.03 28.55
C ARG A 72 6.75 -4.32 29.78
N SER A 73 6.46 -3.02 29.93
CA SER A 73 6.56 -2.36 31.23
C SER A 73 5.32 -2.73 32.03
N GLY A 74 5.27 -3.98 32.46
CA GLY A 74 4.35 -4.46 33.48
C GLY A 74 5.20 -4.80 34.69
N SER A 75 5.34 -3.86 35.61
CA SER A 75 5.95 -4.07 36.92
C SER A 75 5.38 -5.33 37.58
N PRO A 76 6.18 -6.19 38.23
CA PRO A 76 5.62 -7.24 39.06
C PRO A 76 4.99 -6.56 40.28
N ALA A 77 3.68 -6.35 40.24
CA ALA A 77 2.92 -5.97 41.42
C ALA A 77 2.91 -7.17 42.37
N SER A 78 3.96 -7.23 43.20
CA SER A 78 4.04 -8.02 44.41
C SER A 78 2.81 -7.75 45.27
N SER A 79 1.87 -8.69 45.26
CA SER A 79 0.79 -8.74 46.24
C SER A 79 0.96 -10.02 47.04
N TYR A 80 1.80 -9.93 48.07
CA TYR A 80 1.70 -10.81 49.22
C TYR A 80 0.31 -10.62 49.83
N ARG A 81 -0.57 -11.61 49.69
CA ARG A 81 -1.69 -11.76 50.62
C ARG A 81 -2.22 -13.19 50.66
N ARG A 82 -2.21 -13.71 51.90
CA ARG A 82 -3.05 -14.77 52.50
C ARG A 82 -2.55 -16.21 52.31
N ARG A 83 -2.45 -17.04 53.36
CA ARG A 83 -2.95 -17.01 54.76
C ARG A 83 -1.98 -17.80 55.65
N SER A 84 -1.78 -17.35 56.89
CA SER A 84 -1.30 -18.19 58.00
C SER A 84 -2.49 -18.99 58.58
N PRO A 85 -2.23 -20.09 59.31
CA PRO A 85 -2.96 -21.36 59.26
C PRO A 85 -4.40 -21.35 59.81
#